data_AF-A0AAD6VSS9-F1
#
_entry.id   AF-A0AAD6VSS9-F1
#
_cell.length_a   1.000
_cell.length_b   1.000
_cell.length_c   1.000
_cell.angle_alpha   90.00
_cell.angle_beta   90.00
_cell.angle_gamma   90.00
#
_symmetry.space_group_name_H-M   'P 1'
#
loop_
_entity.id
_entity.type
_entity.pdbx_description
1 polymer ?
#
loop_
_entity_poly.entity_id
_entity_poly.type
_entity_poly.pdbx_seq_one_letter_code
_entity_poly.pdbx_strand_id
1 'polypeptide(L)'
;NVSPRLVNFRQSWEGFVDSLLREWETQNVISALMLSAILTMLQIDAAASNPIARTTALISLVCALMSLLFGSMYIIRFGTMRKMHKAASWADEAEKGSASILWNVWVLLAIPTVWLAWSIILFVTCIMAFTWRTGAVNDPDPGTPISPIVARGLRIAVSAVLVLGLIYFFLVVETFRKYGDVMDQRWKEKVTLWVQGDPYAP
;
A
#
# COMPACT_ATOMS: atom_id res chain seq x y z
N ASN A 1 -6.12 -24.80 -35.00
CA ASN A 1 -7.28 -24.15 -34.35
C ASN A 1 -7.03 -24.02 -32.87
N VAL A 2 -6.81 -22.79 -32.39
CA VAL A 2 -6.62 -22.51 -30.96
C VAL A 2 -8.00 -22.43 -30.31
N SER A 3 -8.18 -23.10 -29.18
CA SER A 3 -9.45 -23.11 -28.43
C SER A 3 -9.84 -21.68 -27.99
N PRO A 4 -11.11 -21.25 -28.14
CA PRO A 4 -11.59 -19.94 -27.67
C PRO A 4 -11.30 -19.67 -26.19
N ARG A 5 -11.33 -20.71 -25.36
CA ARG A 5 -10.99 -20.61 -23.92
C ARG A 5 -9.53 -20.22 -23.69
N LEU A 6 -8.63 -20.69 -24.55
CA LEU A 6 -7.19 -20.42 -24.48
C LEU A 6 -6.90 -18.94 -24.79
N VAL A 7 -7.63 -18.37 -25.76
CA VAL A 7 -7.54 -16.96 -26.13
C VAL A 7 -8.04 -16.06 -24.99
N ASN A 8 -9.19 -16.38 -24.39
CA ASN A 8 -9.75 -15.61 -23.28
C ASN A 8 -8.85 -15.64 -22.03
N PHE A 9 -8.29 -16.81 -21.71
CA PHE A 9 -7.34 -16.95 -20.60
C PHE A 9 -6.10 -16.09 -20.83
N ARG A 10 -5.54 -16.12 -22.04
CA ARG A 10 -4.38 -15.30 -22.40
C ARG A 10 -4.66 -13.82 -22.23
N GLN A 11 -5.78 -13.33 -22.74
CA GLN A 11 -6.16 -11.91 -22.63
C GLN A 11 -6.34 -11.49 -21.17
N SER A 12 -6.99 -12.34 -20.36
CA SER A 12 -7.18 -12.10 -18.93
C SER A 12 -5.85 -12.05 -18.18
N TRP A 13 -4.91 -12.95 -18.52
CA TRP A 13 -3.58 -12.97 -17.94
C TRP A 13 -2.75 -11.74 -18.33
N GLU A 14 -2.75 -11.37 -19.61
CA GLU A 14 -2.05 -10.17 -20.09
C GLU A 14 -2.59 -8.92 -19.36
N GLY A 15 -3.91 -8.79 -19.21
CA GLY A 15 -4.54 -7.71 -18.45
C GLY A 15 -4.20 -7.71 -16.96
N PHE A 16 -4.13 -8.88 -16.33
CA PHE A 16 -3.71 -9.02 -14.93
C PHE A 16 -2.27 -8.56 -14.72
N VAL A 17 -1.33 -9.04 -15.56
CA VAL A 17 0.08 -8.65 -15.49
C VAL A 17 0.23 -7.14 -15.72
N ASP A 18 -0.49 -6.58 -16.70
CA ASP A 18 -0.44 -5.15 -16.97
C ASP A 18 -0.96 -4.30 -15.81
N SER A 19 -1.98 -4.79 -15.10
CA SER A 19 -2.51 -4.14 -13.90
C SER A 19 -1.48 -4.14 -12.76
N LEU A 20 -0.84 -5.30 -12.50
CA LEU A 20 0.22 -5.41 -11.49
C LEU A 20 1.42 -4.53 -11.78
N LEU A 21 1.86 -4.47 -13.04
CA LEU A 21 2.98 -3.63 -13.45
C LEU A 21 2.69 -2.15 -13.19
N ARG A 22 1.48 -1.67 -13.53
CA ARG A 22 1.05 -0.29 -13.26
C ARG A 22 0.95 0.01 -11.77
N GLU A 23 0.44 -0.95 -11.00
CA GLU A 23 0.34 -0.82 -9.55
C GLU A 23 1.73 -0.68 -8.91
N TRP A 24 2.68 -1.56 -9.26
CA TRP A 24 4.04 -1.49 -8.74
C TRP A 24 4.82 -0.27 -9.23
N GLU A 25 4.57 0.20 -10.46
CA GLU A 25 5.17 1.46 -10.96
C GLU A 25 4.71 2.64 -10.11
N THR A 26 3.41 2.75 -9.86
CA THR A 26 2.82 3.76 -8.97
C THR A 26 3.39 3.63 -7.55
N GLN A 27 3.48 2.40 -7.05
CA GLN A 27 4.00 2.12 -5.72
C GLN A 27 5.48 2.51 -5.57
N ASN A 28 6.30 2.32 -6.60
CA ASN A 28 7.70 2.75 -6.61
C ASN A 28 7.82 4.27 -6.53
N VAL A 29 6.98 5.00 -7.27
CA VAL A 29 6.93 6.47 -7.18
C VAL A 29 6.61 6.90 -5.74
N ILE A 30 5.59 6.29 -5.13
CA ILE A 30 5.21 6.58 -3.74
C ILE A 30 6.37 6.24 -2.78
N SER A 31 7.05 5.12 -2.98
CA SER A 31 8.19 4.71 -2.15
C SER A 31 9.35 5.72 -2.24
N ALA A 32 9.65 6.23 -3.43
CA ALA A 32 10.68 7.26 -3.63
C ALA A 32 10.30 8.61 -2.98
N LEU A 33 9.02 9.01 -3.08
CA LEU A 33 8.50 10.19 -2.39
C LEU A 33 8.60 10.02 -0.86
N MET A 34 8.28 8.83 -0.37
CA MET A 34 8.38 8.51 1.06
C MET A 34 9.83 8.56 1.55
N LEU A 35 10.78 7.99 0.81
CA LEU A 35 12.22 8.12 1.11
C LEU A 35 12.64 9.58 1.23
N SER A 36 12.21 10.42 0.29
CA SER A 36 12.53 11.86 0.28
C SER A 36 11.96 12.56 1.51
N ALA A 37 10.68 12.32 1.83
CA ALA A 37 10.03 12.88 3.01
C ALA A 37 10.70 12.47 4.32
N ILE A 38 11.07 11.19 4.46
CA ILE A 38 11.76 10.68 5.66
C ILE A 38 13.15 11.30 5.80
N LEU A 39 13.92 11.42 4.71
CA LEU A 39 15.23 12.04 4.73
C LEU A 39 15.14 13.52 5.13
N THR A 40 14.16 14.26 4.60
CA THR A 40 13.93 15.65 5.01
C THR A 40 13.56 15.77 6.48
N MET A 41 12.76 14.84 7.02
CA MET A 41 12.46 14.81 8.45
C MET A 41 13.72 14.58 9.30
N LEU A 42 14.58 13.66 8.87
CA LEU A 42 15.85 13.37 9.56
C LEU A 42 16.87 14.51 9.49
N GLN A 43 16.73 15.46 8.54
CA GLN A 43 17.57 16.66 8.47
C GLN A 43 17.23 17.69 9.56
N ILE A 44 16.10 17.56 10.26
CA ILE A 44 15.75 18.45 11.36
C ILE A 44 16.47 17.98 12.63
N ASP A 45 17.37 18.80 13.18
CA ASP A 45 18.18 18.46 14.36
C ASP A 45 17.33 18.01 15.56
N ALA A 46 16.21 18.69 15.80
CA ALA A 46 15.26 18.35 16.86
C ALA A 46 14.60 16.97 16.66
N ALA A 47 14.44 16.51 15.43
CA ALA A 47 13.92 15.18 15.13
C ALA A 47 15.02 14.12 15.22
N ALA A 48 16.24 14.46 14.78
CA ALA A 48 17.41 13.60 14.85
C ALA A 48 17.89 13.37 16.29
N SER A 49 17.71 14.35 17.18
CA SER A 49 18.04 14.24 18.61
C SER A 49 17.03 13.39 19.39
N ASN A 50 15.79 13.28 18.91
CA ASN A 50 14.76 12.49 19.55
C ASN A 50 14.93 10.98 19.23
N PRO A 51 15.18 10.11 20.22
CA PRO A 51 15.50 8.70 19.95
C PRO A 51 14.33 7.94 19.31
N ILE A 52 13.08 8.28 19.64
CA ILE A 52 11.91 7.60 19.07
C ILE A 52 11.67 8.06 17.64
N ALA A 53 11.63 9.37 17.39
CA ALA A 53 11.45 9.90 16.03
C ALA A 53 12.56 9.40 15.10
N ARG A 54 13.83 9.48 15.53
CA ARG A 54 14.96 8.96 14.76
C ARG A 54 14.82 7.47 14.44
N THR A 55 14.54 6.63 15.45
CA THR A 55 14.49 5.18 15.26
C THR A 55 13.33 4.77 14.35
N THR A 56 12.14 5.34 14.58
CA THR A 56 10.96 5.05 13.74
C THR A 56 11.14 5.56 12.30
N ALA A 57 11.78 6.72 12.11
CA ALA A 57 12.16 7.22 10.79
C ALA A 57 13.15 6.28 10.07
N LEU A 58 14.19 5.79 10.77
CA LEU A 58 15.16 4.87 10.17
C LEU A 58 14.53 3.54 9.77
N ILE A 59 13.68 2.96 10.62
CA ILE A 59 12.97 1.71 10.28
C ILE A 59 12.02 1.97 9.10
N SER A 60 11.28 3.09 9.11
CA SER A 60 10.43 3.51 7.99
C SER A 60 11.21 3.67 6.68
N LEU A 61 12.42 4.23 6.75
CA LEU A 61 13.32 4.41 5.60
C LEU A 61 13.75 3.06 5.02
N VAL A 62 14.13 2.11 5.87
CA VAL A 62 14.48 0.74 5.46
C VAL A 62 13.26 0.07 4.81
N CYS A 63 12.08 0.20 5.38
CA CYS A 63 10.85 -0.35 4.80
C CYS A 63 10.54 0.25 3.41
N ALA A 64 10.64 1.58 3.25
CA ALA A 64 10.45 2.25 1.96
C ALA A 64 11.48 1.81 0.92
N LEU A 65 12.75 1.67 1.33
CA LEU A 65 13.82 1.17 0.46
C LEU A 65 13.55 -0.27 0.01
N MET A 66 13.16 -1.16 0.93
CA MET A 66 12.81 -2.54 0.60
C MET A 66 11.62 -2.61 -0.35
N SER A 67 10.56 -1.83 -0.10
CA SER A 67 9.42 -1.69 -1.02
C SER A 67 9.88 -1.29 -2.43
N LEU A 68 10.73 -0.27 -2.54
CA LEU A 68 11.25 0.22 -3.82
C LEU A 68 12.11 -0.81 -4.55
N LEU A 69 12.98 -1.51 -3.83
CA LEU A 69 13.84 -2.56 -4.39
C LEU A 69 13.01 -3.73 -4.92
N PHE A 70 12.06 -4.23 -4.12
CA PHE A 70 11.18 -5.32 -4.54
C PHE A 70 10.28 -4.90 -5.69
N GLY A 71 9.63 -3.72 -5.63
CA GLY A 71 8.80 -3.22 -6.71
C GLY A 71 9.58 -3.07 -8.02
N SER A 72 10.79 -2.52 -7.98
CA SER A 72 11.66 -2.40 -9.16
C SER A 72 12.06 -3.76 -9.73
N MET A 73 12.48 -4.70 -8.86
CA MET A 73 12.81 -6.06 -9.27
C MET A 73 11.62 -6.77 -9.91
N TYR A 74 10.42 -6.57 -9.36
CA TYR A 74 9.20 -7.19 -9.84
C TYR A 74 8.83 -6.63 -11.21
N ILE A 75 8.84 -5.31 -11.42
CA ILE A 75 8.58 -4.71 -12.73
C ILE A 75 9.49 -5.33 -13.81
N ILE A 76 10.80 -5.44 -13.54
CA ILE A 76 11.76 -6.01 -14.49
C ILE A 76 11.47 -7.48 -14.77
N ARG A 77 11.23 -8.30 -13.74
CA ARG A 77 11.07 -9.75 -13.88
C ARG A 77 9.68 -10.13 -14.41
N PHE A 78 8.62 -9.54 -13.86
CA PHE A 78 7.24 -9.75 -14.28
C PHE A 78 6.92 -9.14 -15.64
N GLY A 79 7.63 -8.09 -16.07
CA GLY A 79 7.53 -7.59 -17.44
C GLY A 79 7.78 -8.67 -18.50
N THR A 80 8.59 -9.68 -18.17
CA THR A 80 8.88 -10.83 -19.05
C THR A 80 7.91 -12.02 -18.91
N MET A 81 6.88 -11.89 -18.05
CA MET A 81 5.94 -12.97 -17.68
C MET A 81 4.59 -12.90 -18.40
N ARG A 82 4.44 -12.00 -19.38
CA ARG A 82 3.27 -11.92 -20.28
C ARG A 82 3.03 -13.19 -21.10
N LYS A 83 4.02 -14.09 -21.23
CA LYS A 83 3.92 -15.30 -22.07
C LYS A 83 2.97 -16.33 -21.47
N MET A 84 2.06 -16.85 -22.29
CA MET A 84 1.00 -17.77 -21.89
C MET A 84 1.47 -19.09 -21.23
N HIS A 85 2.62 -19.66 -21.63
CA HIS A 85 3.12 -20.88 -21.00
C HIS A 85 3.53 -20.64 -19.53
N LYS A 86 4.01 -19.43 -19.20
CA LYS A 86 4.33 -19.06 -17.82
C LYS A 86 3.04 -18.87 -17.00
N ALA A 87 2.00 -18.31 -17.61
CA ALA A 87 0.68 -18.18 -17.00
C ALA A 87 0.09 -19.55 -16.61
N ALA A 88 0.21 -20.55 -17.48
CA ALA A 88 -0.25 -21.91 -17.21
C ALA A 88 0.52 -22.56 -16.06
N SER A 89 1.85 -22.41 -16.01
CA SER A 89 2.66 -22.89 -14.88
C SER A 89 2.37 -22.15 -13.58
N TRP A 90 2.08 -20.85 -13.64
CA TRP A 90 1.70 -20.04 -12.48
C TRP A 90 0.33 -20.43 -11.93
N ALA A 91 -0.63 -20.71 -12.81
CA ALA A 91 -1.95 -21.21 -12.42
C ALA A 91 -1.86 -22.60 -11.79
N ASP A 92 -1.08 -23.51 -12.38
CA ASP A 92 -0.85 -24.87 -11.85
C ASP A 92 -0.14 -24.84 -10.48
N GLU A 93 0.84 -23.95 -10.29
CA GLU A 93 1.51 -23.75 -9.00
C GLU A 93 0.57 -23.14 -7.94
N ALA A 94 -0.30 -22.22 -8.34
CA ALA A 94 -1.31 -21.63 -7.46
C ALA A 94 -2.39 -22.65 -7.05
N GLU A 95 -2.76 -23.58 -7.94
CA GLU A 95 -3.74 -24.64 -7.69
C GLU A 95 -3.18 -25.75 -6.79
N LYS A 96 -1.90 -26.10 -6.94
CA LYS A 96 -1.25 -27.16 -6.14
C LYS A 96 -1.05 -26.79 -4.67
N GLY A 97 -1.24 -25.53 -4.27
CA GLY A 97 -1.28 -25.10 -2.86
C GLY A 97 -0.05 -25.46 -2.03
N SER A 98 1.08 -25.79 -2.66
CA SER A 98 2.19 -26.49 -1.99
C SER A 98 3.29 -25.59 -1.46
N ALA A 99 3.20 -24.30 -1.72
CA ALA A 99 4.13 -23.34 -1.17
C ALA A 99 3.65 -23.01 0.26
N SER A 100 4.46 -23.38 1.26
CA SER A 100 4.22 -23.18 2.70
C SER A 100 3.50 -21.87 3.03
N ILE A 101 2.69 -21.78 4.09
CA ILE A 101 1.94 -20.56 4.50
C ILE A 101 2.78 -19.26 4.41
N LEU A 102 4.08 -19.35 4.67
CA LEU A 102 5.01 -18.22 4.63
C LEU A 102 5.42 -17.76 3.22
N TRP A 103 5.23 -18.58 2.20
CA TRP A 103 5.61 -18.30 0.83
C TRP A 103 4.54 -18.82 -0.12
N ASN A 104 3.54 -18.00 -0.42
CA ASN A 104 2.54 -18.25 -1.46
C ASN A 104 2.73 -17.25 -2.60
N VAL A 105 2.30 -17.60 -3.81
CA VAL A 105 2.25 -16.70 -4.97
C VAL A 105 1.59 -15.36 -4.61
N TRP A 106 0.51 -15.40 -3.84
CA TRP A 106 -0.19 -14.19 -3.37
C TRP A 106 0.65 -13.36 -2.39
N VAL A 107 1.42 -14.02 -1.52
CA VAL A 107 2.34 -13.35 -0.60
C VAL A 107 3.44 -12.66 -1.40
N LEU A 108 4.03 -13.36 -2.38
CA LEU A 108 5.04 -12.79 -3.26
C LEU A 108 4.51 -11.49 -3.88
N LEU A 109 3.34 -11.51 -4.51
CA LEU A 109 2.75 -10.34 -5.18
C LEU A 109 2.50 -9.15 -4.23
N ALA A 110 2.19 -9.42 -2.95
CA ALA A 110 1.87 -8.39 -1.96
C ALA A 110 3.10 -7.82 -1.22
N ILE A 111 4.28 -8.47 -1.29
CA ILE A 111 5.48 -8.07 -0.53
C ILE A 111 5.81 -6.58 -0.67
N PRO A 112 5.92 -6.00 -1.89
CA PRO A 112 6.27 -4.59 -2.03
C PRO A 112 5.28 -3.70 -1.27
N THR A 113 3.98 -3.95 -1.46
CA THR A 113 2.90 -3.14 -0.88
C THR A 113 2.87 -3.23 0.64
N VAL A 114 3.14 -4.41 1.20
CA VAL A 114 3.23 -4.62 2.65
C VAL A 114 4.40 -3.82 3.25
N TRP A 115 5.57 -3.82 2.61
CA TRP A 115 6.70 -3.01 3.05
C TRP A 115 6.40 -1.51 3.00
N LEU A 116 5.70 -1.04 1.96
CA LEU A 116 5.28 0.35 1.88
C LEU A 116 4.27 0.71 2.98
N ALA A 117 3.29 -0.15 3.25
CA ALA A 117 2.31 0.07 4.31
C ALA A 117 2.98 0.23 5.68
N TRP A 118 3.95 -0.64 6.00
CA TRP A 118 4.73 -0.51 7.24
C TRP A 118 5.54 0.77 7.27
N SER A 119 6.15 1.18 6.15
CA SER A 119 6.84 2.47 6.06
C SER A 119 5.92 3.64 6.41
N ILE A 120 4.72 3.68 5.84
CA ILE A 120 3.72 4.74 6.10
C ILE A 120 3.35 4.77 7.59
N ILE A 121 3.01 3.62 8.18
CA ILE A 121 2.61 3.53 9.60
C ILE A 121 3.75 4.01 10.52
N LEU A 122 4.97 3.57 10.25
CA LEU A 122 6.15 3.99 11.03
C LEU A 122 6.47 5.46 10.84
N PHE A 123 6.27 6.02 9.64
CA PHE A 123 6.50 7.44 9.39
C PHE A 123 5.45 8.31 10.09
N VAL A 124 4.18 7.91 10.09
CA VAL A 124 3.13 8.54 10.91
C VAL A 124 3.52 8.49 12.40
N THR A 125 4.05 7.36 12.86
CA THR A 125 4.55 7.23 14.24
C THR A 125 5.71 8.20 14.53
N CYS A 126 6.64 8.37 13.58
CA CYS A 126 7.70 9.36 13.66
C CYS A 126 7.15 10.79 13.79
N ILE A 127 6.20 11.17 12.93
CA ILE A 127 5.56 12.50 12.96
C ILE A 127 4.88 12.74 14.31
N MET A 128 4.16 11.75 14.83
CA MET A 128 3.50 11.84 16.13
C MET A 128 4.50 11.94 17.27
N ALA A 129 5.58 11.13 17.24
CA ALA A 129 6.64 11.19 18.24
C ALA A 129 7.32 12.57 18.24
N PHE A 130 7.63 13.12 17.06
CA PHE A 130 8.18 14.46 16.91
C PHE A 130 7.22 15.52 17.44
N THR A 131 5.96 15.51 17.01
CA THR A 131 4.94 16.50 17.42
C THR A 131 4.75 16.58 18.94
N TRP A 132 4.71 15.42 19.60
CA TRP A 132 4.44 15.36 21.04
C TRP A 132 5.68 15.51 21.92
N ARG A 133 6.89 15.28 21.39
CA ARG A 133 8.13 15.31 22.18
C ARG A 133 9.03 16.51 21.92
N THR A 134 8.91 17.19 20.78
CA THR A 134 9.67 18.41 20.49
C THR A 134 9.09 19.60 21.26
N GLY A 135 9.93 20.39 21.93
CA GLY A 135 9.47 21.50 22.78
C GLY A 135 8.84 21.05 24.10
N ALA A 136 9.28 19.93 24.65
CA ALA A 136 9.06 19.62 26.07
C ALA A 136 9.97 20.52 26.92
N VAL A 137 9.56 20.82 28.15
CA VAL A 137 10.12 21.83 29.10
C VAL A 137 11.64 21.71 29.38
N ASN A 138 12.32 20.71 28.82
CA ASN A 138 13.72 20.40 29.06
C ASN A 138 14.65 20.60 27.84
N ASP A 139 14.18 21.23 26.75
CA ASP A 139 15.07 21.55 25.61
C ASP A 139 16.04 22.70 26.00
N PRO A 140 17.37 22.55 25.87
CA PRO A 140 18.34 23.52 26.38
C PRO A 140 18.53 24.81 25.56
N ASP A 141 17.66 25.13 24.59
CA ASP A 141 17.92 26.21 23.60
C ASP A 141 17.09 27.49 23.86
N PRO A 142 17.65 28.71 23.62
CA PRO A 142 17.19 29.98 24.20
C PRO A 142 16.17 30.72 23.32
N GLY A 143 15.27 30.00 22.65
CA GLY A 143 14.16 30.60 21.92
C GLY A 143 13.09 31.11 22.90
N THR A 144 12.40 32.20 22.57
CA THR A 144 11.24 32.67 23.35
C THR A 144 10.23 31.51 23.48
N PRO A 145 9.99 31.00 24.69
CA PRO A 145 9.17 29.80 24.85
C PRO A 145 7.75 30.12 24.39
N ILE A 146 7.28 29.40 23.37
CA ILE A 146 5.88 29.43 22.95
C ILE A 146 5.03 29.10 24.17
N SER A 147 3.95 29.87 24.39
CA SER A 147 3.03 29.63 25.50
C SER A 147 2.63 28.14 25.57
N PRO A 148 2.75 27.47 26.73
CA PRO A 148 2.44 26.04 26.88
C PRO A 148 1.03 25.66 26.39
N ILE A 149 0.10 26.62 26.45
CA ILE A 149 -1.28 26.48 25.97
C ILE A 149 -1.31 26.40 24.44
N VAL A 150 -0.55 27.26 23.76
CA VAL A 150 -0.46 27.29 22.30
C VAL A 150 0.22 26.02 21.77
N ALA A 151 1.31 25.59 22.41
CA ALA A 151 1.99 24.35 22.05
C ALA A 151 1.09 23.10 22.20
N ARG A 152 0.32 23.03 23.29
CA ARG A 152 -0.66 21.95 23.50
C ARG A 152 -1.80 22.01 22.48
N GLY A 153 -2.29 23.20 22.15
CA GLY A 153 -3.30 23.42 21.12
C GLY A 153 -2.85 22.89 19.76
N LEU A 154 -1.62 23.20 19.34
CA LEU A 154 -1.06 22.73 18.07
C LEU A 154 -0.95 21.20 18.02
N ARG A 155 -0.48 20.57 19.12
CA ARG A 155 -0.39 19.10 19.21
C ARG A 155 -1.74 18.41 19.08
N ILE A 156 -2.78 18.96 19.72
CA ILE A 156 -4.15 18.45 19.62
C ILE A 156 -4.67 18.62 18.20
N ALA A 157 -4.44 19.78 17.57
CA ALA A 157 -4.87 20.04 16.20
C ALA A 157 -4.26 19.04 15.20
N VAL A 158 -2.94 18.81 15.26
CA VAL A 158 -2.27 17.81 14.40
C VAL A 158 -2.84 16.40 14.62
N SER A 159 -3.04 16.01 15.88
CA SER A 159 -3.59 14.69 16.22
C SER A 159 -5.04 14.54 15.73
N ALA A 160 -5.86 15.59 15.87
CA ALA A 160 -7.25 15.60 15.41
C ALA A 160 -7.36 15.49 13.89
N VAL A 161 -6.51 16.21 13.15
CA VAL A 161 -6.44 16.12 11.68
C VAL A 161 -6.04 14.70 11.25
N LEU A 162 -5.06 14.09 11.92
CA LEU A 162 -4.66 12.71 11.62
C LEU A 162 -5.80 11.71 11.87
N VAL A 163 -6.47 11.80 13.02
CA VAL A 163 -7.62 10.93 13.36
C VAL A 163 -8.74 11.10 12.33
N LEU A 164 -9.07 12.34 11.96
CA LEU A 164 -10.06 12.62 10.93
C LEU A 164 -9.68 12.00 9.59
N GLY A 165 -8.42 12.12 9.18
CA GLY A 165 -7.89 11.48 7.98
C GLY A 165 -8.02 9.95 8.00
N LEU A 166 -7.73 9.30 9.13
CA LEU A 166 -7.88 7.85 9.29
C LEU A 166 -9.34 7.41 9.23
N ILE A 167 -10.27 8.18 9.82
CA ILE A 167 -11.71 7.91 9.72
C ILE A 167 -12.15 7.96 8.26
N TYR A 168 -11.79 9.02 7.53
CA TYR A 168 -12.12 9.12 6.11
C TYR A 168 -11.50 8.00 5.27
N PHE A 169 -10.24 7.65 5.54
CA PHE A 169 -9.58 6.54 4.85
C PHE A 169 -10.34 5.22 5.07
N PHE A 170 -10.74 4.93 6.31
CA PHE A 170 -11.53 3.75 6.63
C PHE A 170 -12.87 3.74 5.90
N LEU A 171 -13.60 4.86 5.93
CA LEU A 171 -14.89 5.00 5.23
C LEU A 171 -14.75 4.81 3.72
N VAL A 172 -13.68 5.33 3.11
CA VAL A 172 -13.40 5.14 1.67
C VAL A 172 -13.13 3.67 1.36
N VAL A 173 -12.32 2.98 2.16
CA VAL A 173 -12.05 1.55 1.98
C VAL A 173 -13.32 0.72 2.13
N GLU A 174 -14.13 0.98 3.16
CA GLU A 174 -15.41 0.29 3.37
C GLU A 174 -16.36 0.51 2.20
N THR A 175 -16.42 1.75 1.71
CA THR A 175 -17.24 2.12 0.55
C THR A 175 -16.82 1.33 -0.69
N PHE A 176 -15.53 1.30 -1.02
CA PHE A 176 -15.05 0.54 -2.17
C PHE A 176 -15.30 -0.97 -2.05
N ARG A 177 -15.12 -1.54 -0.84
CA ARG A 177 -15.44 -2.95 -0.58
C ARG A 177 -16.92 -3.24 -0.84
N LYS A 178 -17.81 -2.42 -0.28
CA LYS A 178 -19.26 -2.56 -0.44
C LYS A 178 -19.69 -2.43 -1.90
N TYR A 179 -19.15 -1.46 -2.64
CA TYR A 179 -19.46 -1.31 -4.06
C TYR A 179 -18.98 -2.51 -4.88
N GLY A 180 -17.78 -3.04 -4.58
CA GLY A 180 -17.27 -4.25 -5.22
C GLY A 180 -18.20 -5.44 -5.02
N ASP A 181 -18.58 -5.73 -3.76
CA ASP A 181 -19.45 -6.85 -3.42
C ASP A 181 -20.83 -6.74 -4.10
N VAL A 182 -21.42 -5.54 -4.12
CA VAL A 182 -22.72 -5.29 -4.76
C VAL A 182 -22.64 -5.46 -6.28
N MET A 183 -21.56 -5.01 -6.92
CA MET A 183 -21.36 -5.18 -8.36
C MET A 183 -21.21 -6.66 -8.72
N ASP A 184 -20.45 -7.42 -7.92
CA ASP A 184 -20.27 -8.86 -8.13
C ASP A 184 -21.57 -9.64 -7.98
N GLN A 185 -22.41 -9.28 -7.01
CA GLN A 185 -23.73 -9.89 -6.82
C GLN A 185 -24.64 -9.63 -8.04
N ARG A 186 -24.75 -8.37 -8.49
CA ARG A 186 -25.55 -8.02 -9.68
C ARG A 186 -25.06 -8.71 -10.95
N TRP A 187 -23.74 -8.87 -11.10
CA TRP A 187 -23.17 -9.62 -12.22
C TRP A 187 -23.58 -11.10 -12.18
N LYS A 188 -23.48 -11.75 -11.01
CA LYS A 188 -23.90 -13.14 -10.82
C LYS A 188 -25.39 -13.35 -11.13
N GLU A 189 -26.24 -12.43 -10.69
CA GLU A 189 -27.67 -12.44 -10.99
C GLU A 189 -27.93 -12.39 -12.50
N LYS A 190 -27.30 -11.44 -13.23
CA LYS A 190 -27.44 -11.34 -14.69
C LYS A 190 -27.01 -12.60 -15.43
N VAL A 191 -25.86 -13.16 -15.06
CA VAL A 191 -25.36 -14.40 -15.68
C VAL A 191 -26.30 -15.57 -15.41
N THR A 192 -26.86 -15.67 -14.21
CA THR A 192 -27.82 -16.73 -13.86
C THR A 192 -29.10 -16.60 -14.71
N LEU A 193 -29.62 -15.38 -14.89
CA LEU A 193 -30.79 -15.11 -15.73
C LEU A 193 -30.55 -15.49 -17.20
N TRP A 194 -29.38 -15.18 -17.75
CA TRP A 194 -29.02 -15.56 -19.13
C TRP A 194 -28.89 -17.08 -19.31
N VAL A 195 -28.32 -17.78 -18.32
CA VAL A 195 -28.19 -19.25 -18.36
C VAL A 195 -29.54 -19.95 -18.27
N GLN A 196 -30.50 -19.36 -17.56
CA GLN A 196 -31.87 -19.88 -17.45
C GLN A 196 -32.73 -19.60 -18.69
N GLY A 197 -32.20 -18.89 -19.70
CA GLY A 197 -32.83 -18.74 -21.00
C GLY A 197 -33.99 -17.77 -21.02
N ASP A 198 -34.05 -16.79 -20.10
CA ASP A 198 -35.09 -15.77 -20.09
C ASP A 198 -34.83 -14.73 -21.20
N PRO A 199 -35.62 -14.69 -22.29
CA PRO A 199 -35.38 -13.80 -23.43
C PRO A 199 -35.75 -12.33 -23.14
N TYR A 200 -36.18 -12.01 -21.91
CA TYR A 200 -36.58 -10.67 -21.48
C TYR A 200 -35.67 -10.05 -20.41
N ALA A 201 -34.44 -10.54 -20.25
CA ALA A 201 -33.47 -9.90 -19.36
C ALA A 201 -33.14 -8.45 -19.81
N PRO A 202 -33.36 -7.42 -18.97
CA PRO A 202 -33.06 -6.02 -19.30
C PRO A 202 -31.57 -5.69 -19.32
#